data_AF-A0A7W0ZPH2-F1
#
_entry.id   AF-A0A7W0ZPH2-F1
#
_cell.length_a   1.000
_cell.length_b   1.000
_cell.length_c   1.000
_cell.angle_alpha   90.00
_cell.angle_beta   90.00
_cell.angle_gamma   90.00
#
_symmetry.space_group_name_H-M   'P 1'
#
loop_
_entity.id
_entity.type
_entity.pdbx_description
1 polymer ?
#
loop_
_entity_poly.entity_id
_entity_poly.type
_entity_poly.pdbx_seq_one_letter_code
_entity_poly.pdbx_strand_id
1 'polypeptide(L)' 'ARTGAGSVVTKDVPDGSTVVGMPARIVQRAQTEADPEIEEG' A
#
# COMPACT_ATOMS: atom_id res chain seq x y z
N ALA A 1 1.10 -4.97 -4.30
CA ALA A 1 0.95 -3.55 -3.92
C ALA A 1 -0.03 -3.40 -2.75
N ARG A 2 0.02 -2.31 -1.97
CA ARG A 2 -0.91 -2.01 -0.85
C ARG A 2 -1.71 -0.73 -1.16
N THR A 3 -3.00 -0.71 -0.86
CA THR A 3 -3.88 0.43 -1.15
C THR A 3 -4.64 0.83 0.11
N GLY A 4 -4.59 2.11 0.48
CA GLY A 4 -5.33 2.62 1.63
C GLY A 4 -6.84 2.66 1.38
N ALA A 5 -7.63 2.46 2.43
CA ALA A 5 -9.08 2.54 2.37
C ALA A 5 -9.55 3.90 1.81
N GLY A 6 -10.54 3.87 0.91
CA GLY A 6 -11.08 5.08 0.27
C GLY A 6 -10.20 5.70 -0.82
N SER A 7 -9.10 5.05 -1.21
CA SER A 7 -8.22 5.55 -2.27
C SER A 7 -8.72 5.13 -3.65
N VAL A 8 -8.60 6.03 -4.64
CA VAL A 8 -8.91 5.70 -6.05
C VAL A 8 -7.65 5.72 -6.89
N VAL A 9 -7.29 4.52 -7.34
CA VAL A 9 -6.16 4.26 -8.21
C VAL A 9 -6.59 4.49 -9.65
N THR A 10 -5.99 5.49 -10.30
CA THR A 10 -6.29 5.87 -11.70
C THR A 10 -5.16 5.47 -12.67
N LYS A 11 -4.05 4.93 -12.14
CA LYS A 11 -2.87 4.50 -12.89
C LYS A 11 -2.25 3.27 -12.23
N ASP A 12 -1.44 2.54 -12.98
CA ASP A 12 -0.75 1.34 -12.47
C ASP A 12 0.09 1.64 -11.22
N VAL A 13 0.07 0.69 -10.29
CA VAL A 13 0.80 0.76 -9.02
C VAL A 13 1.91 -0.28 -9.04
N PRO A 14 3.18 0.12 -8.89
CA PRO A 14 4.29 -0.82 -8.85
C PRO A 14 4.16 -1.78 -7.66
N ASP A 15 4.68 -3.00 -7.81
CA ASP A 15 4.76 -3.96 -6.72
C ASP A 15 5.54 -3.41 -5.52
N GLY A 16 5.17 -3.86 -4.33
CA GLY A 16 5.71 -3.33 -3.07
C GLY A 16 5.33 -1.86 -2.77
N SER A 17 4.60 -1.15 -3.63
CA SER A 17 4.23 0.24 -3.35
C SER A 17 2.96 0.34 -2.51
N THR A 18 2.90 1.34 -1.64
CA THR A 18 1.70 1.75 -0.91
C THR A 18 1.15 3.04 -1.50
N VAL A 19 -0.12 3.04 -1.91
CA VAL A 19 -0.81 4.21 -2.47
C VAL A 19 -2.01 4.63 -1.63
N VAL A 20 -2.21 5.94 -1.49
CA VAL A 20 -3.36 6.51 -0.77
C VAL A 20 -3.92 7.76 -1.44
N GLY A 21 -5.20 8.06 -1.19
CA GLY A 21 -5.85 9.32 -1.55
C GLY A 21 -6.65 9.30 -2.85
N MET A 22 -7.13 10.48 -3.25
CA MET A 22 -8.02 10.72 -4.39
C MET A 22 -7.56 11.97 -5.16
N PRO A 23 -6.94 11.85 -6.34
CA PRO A 23 -6.43 10.61 -6.94
C PRO A 23 -5.28 10.01 -6.11
N ALA A 24 -5.15 8.69 -6.13
CA ALA A 24 -4.16 7.99 -5.32
C ALA A 24 -2.71 8.36 -5.70
N ARG A 25 -1.86 8.53 -4.69
CA ARG A 25 -0.42 8.83 -4.82
C ARG A 25 0.40 7.81 -4.04
N ILE A 26 1.60 7.48 -4.54
CA ILE A 26 2.56 6.61 -3.83
C ILE A 26 3.12 7.38 -2.64
N VAL A 27 2.91 6.85 -1.44
CA VAL A 27 3.42 7.45 -0.18
C VAL A 27 4.59 6.68 0.41
N GLN A 28 4.74 5.42 0.05
CA GLN A 28 5.87 4.59 0.46
C GLN A 28 6.16 3.55 -0.61
N ARG A 29 7.42 3.44 -1.02
CA ARG A 29 7.93 2.24 -1.68
C ARG A 29 8.37 1.32 -0.55
N ALA A 30 7.77 0.14 -0.41
CA ALA A 30 8.20 -0.77 0.63
C ALA A 30 9.69 -1.07 0.45
N GLN A 31 10.51 -0.66 1.42
CA GLN A 31 11.55 -1.56 1.87
C GLN A 31 10.79 -2.71 2.55
N THR A 32 10.94 -3.91 2.01
CA THR A 32 10.44 -5.16 2.60
C THR A 32 10.82 -5.16 4.08
N GLU A 33 9.87 -4.91 4.98
CA GLU A 33 9.95 -5.13 6.43
C GLU A 33 8.65 -4.63 7.06
N ALA A 34 7.63 -5.49 7.05
CA ALA A 34 6.54 -5.55 8.03
C ALA A 34 5.50 -6.54 7.48
N ASP A 35 5.85 -7.82 7.54
CA ASP A 35 4.85 -8.86 7.79
C ASP A 35 4.67 -8.86 9.32
N PRO A 36 3.63 -8.22 9.89
CA PRO A 36 3.28 -8.54 11.25
C PRO A 36 2.78 -9.98 11.25
N GLU A 37 3.61 -10.90 11.77
CA GLU A 37 3.14 -12.16 12.33
C GLU A 37 2.00 -11.83 13.29
N ILE A 38 0.77 -11.97 12.80
CA ILE A 38 -0.41 -12.04 13.64
C ILE A 38 -0.38 -13.41 14.29
N GLU A 39 0.30 -13.48 15.44
CA GLU A 39 0.13 -14.55 16.42
C GLU A 39 -1.34 -14.48 16.88
N GLU A 40 -2.18 -15.37 16.36
CA GLU A 40 -3.51 -15.61 16.92
C GLU A 40 -3.34 -16.32 18.28
N GLY A 41 -3.67 -15.60 19.35
CA GLY A 41 -3.84 -16.13 20.71
C GLY A 41 -5.24 -15.84 21.24
#